data_AF-A0A2D6K6E7-F1
#
_entry.id   AF-A0A2D6K6E7-F1
#
_cell.length_a   1.000
_cell.length_b   1.000
_cell.length_c   1.000
_cell.angle_alpha   90.00
_cell.angle_beta   90.00
_cell.angle_gamma   90.00
#
_symmetry.space_group_name_H-M   'P 1'
#
loop_
_entity.id
_entity.type
_entity.pdbx_description
1 polymer ?
#
loop_
_entity_poly.entity_id
_entity_poly.type
_entity_poly.pdbx_seq_one_letter_code
_entity_poly.pdbx_strand_id
1 'polypeptide(L)'
;MSELIDGGIVEVDPRPSPVDGLEGIIEKRSGPYKKKISDACKADEQLNALYTLFEQKYGSLSRARKVEVLEEHLKESAELINSLENTQKRNIGYMTTIYAMHKFMDSSGVTVIEDFDFLADVGLQNVSYLLPGLSNARIRTVNTKGKYVLGGAERVRIEEVTEMGDNGLRGAKSISIGTVNAKGKYILTISENVHVETIEGSGHYFGYESIKMHVNTVVNEDGYLLCGSEDAVVDKIEKSSFVALQKSIRAYVKELVVAQSDFGEESEELRVDVVGKSGNTFGTGSQELTFGIVEEAGHGFGAGSTDLEGNTITQAGSTCLVKATNARIGYIKQAGTEFAQESIDVYVKKIDSVGENAGKKSTDLTLDEVGSVGMLFGKDSEYLHVGKMEKAGEKFLEGSEGAVIFEIEHSPTSFMATRYVVRESSGKIHTKFSAQQVRDTLKEVYNFDPYQNTMDFLNIGMPEVEA
;
A
#
# COMPACT_ATOMS: atom_id res chain seq x y z
N MET A 1 -24.76 9.09 29.35
CA MET A 1 -26.09 9.62 28.97
C MET A 1 -25.80 10.80 28.06
N SER A 2 -25.44 10.53 26.80
CA SER A 2 -26.31 10.25 25.66
C SER A 2 -26.97 11.52 25.14
N GLU A 3 -26.31 12.19 24.19
CA GLU A 3 -26.93 12.90 23.06
C GLU A 3 -25.83 13.53 22.18
N LEU A 4 -26.11 13.57 20.87
CA LEU A 4 -25.37 14.21 19.77
C LEU A 4 -24.24 13.41 19.10
N ILE A 5 -24.63 12.35 18.39
CA ILE A 5 -24.07 12.05 17.06
C ILE A 5 -25.28 11.82 16.15
N ASP A 6 -25.70 12.89 15.47
CA ASP A 6 -26.62 12.82 14.33
C ASP A 6 -25.90 13.50 13.17
N GLY A 7 -24.91 12.78 12.64
CA GLY A 7 -24.13 13.18 11.46
C GLY A 7 -24.67 12.42 10.27
N GLY A 8 -25.58 13.05 9.53
CA GLY A 8 -26.13 12.52 8.29
C GLY A 8 -25.02 12.11 7.32
N ILE A 9 -25.15 10.89 6.82
CA ILE A 9 -24.36 10.37 5.69
C ILE A 9 -24.67 11.29 4.50
N VAL A 10 -23.68 12.06 4.06
CA VAL A 10 -23.77 12.83 2.82
C VAL A 10 -23.56 11.83 1.68
N GLU A 11 -24.61 11.59 0.89
CA GLU A 11 -24.50 10.91 -0.40
C GLU A 11 -23.58 11.74 -1.30
N VAL A 12 -22.40 11.18 -1.60
CA VAL A 12 -21.49 11.71 -2.61
C VAL A 12 -22.05 11.32 -3.97
N ASP A 13 -22.24 12.31 -4.84
CA ASP A 13 -22.71 12.18 -6.22
C ASP A 13 -21.90 11.12 -7.00
N PRO A 14 -22.51 10.02 -7.49
CA PRO A 14 -21.80 8.97 -8.20
C PRO A 14 -21.59 9.40 -9.65
N ARG A 15 -20.57 10.23 -9.90
CA ARG A 15 -20.00 10.32 -11.24
C ARG A 15 -19.34 8.98 -11.59
N PRO A 16 -19.50 8.48 -12.84
CA PRO A 16 -18.96 7.17 -13.23
C PRO A 16 -17.45 7.14 -13.00
N SER A 17 -17.03 6.25 -12.10
CA SER A 17 -15.61 5.99 -11.81
C SER A 17 -14.95 5.32 -13.03
N PRO A 18 -13.67 5.61 -13.35
CA PRO A 18 -12.94 5.03 -14.48
C PRO A 18 -12.53 3.54 -14.29
N VAL A 19 -13.29 2.77 -13.50
CA VAL A 19 -12.97 1.37 -13.10
C VAL A 19 -12.84 0.41 -14.30
N ASP A 20 -13.53 0.68 -15.41
CA ASP A 20 -13.56 -0.21 -16.59
C ASP A 20 -12.19 -0.36 -17.31
N GLY A 21 -11.22 0.51 -17.01
CA GLY A 21 -9.85 0.42 -17.54
C GLY A 21 -8.88 -0.38 -16.66
N LEU A 22 -9.13 -0.46 -15.34
CA LEU A 22 -8.18 -1.01 -14.37
C LEU A 22 -8.16 -2.53 -14.36
N GLU A 23 -9.31 -3.21 -14.48
CA GLU A 23 -9.34 -4.67 -14.53
C GLU A 23 -8.42 -5.24 -15.64
N GLY A 24 -8.39 -4.57 -16.80
CA GLY A 24 -7.52 -4.95 -17.91
C GLY A 24 -6.03 -4.64 -17.70
N ILE A 25 -5.69 -3.69 -16.83
CA ILE A 25 -4.30 -3.37 -16.43
C ILE A 25 -3.82 -4.37 -15.37
N ILE A 26 -4.67 -4.62 -14.37
CA ILE A 26 -4.48 -5.60 -13.31
C ILE A 26 -4.25 -6.99 -13.90
N GLU A 27 -5.07 -7.42 -14.88
CA GLU A 27 -4.91 -8.75 -15.51
C GLU A 27 -3.58 -8.86 -16.29
N LYS A 28 -3.19 -7.78 -16.99
CA LYS A 28 -1.90 -7.75 -17.72
C LYS A 28 -0.69 -7.82 -16.79
N ARG A 29 -0.77 -7.23 -15.60
CA ARG A 29 0.33 -7.22 -14.62
C ARG A 29 0.36 -8.44 -13.70
N SER A 30 -0.80 -9.03 -13.38
CA SER A 30 -0.91 -10.26 -12.59
C SER A 30 -0.44 -11.52 -13.34
N GLY A 31 -0.66 -11.58 -14.66
CA GLY A 31 -0.29 -12.73 -15.51
C GLY A 31 1.18 -13.18 -15.36
N PRO A 32 2.17 -12.26 -15.42
CA PRO A 32 3.58 -12.55 -15.17
C PRO A 32 3.85 -13.20 -13.79
N TYR A 33 3.18 -12.77 -12.72
CA TYR A 33 3.38 -13.32 -11.37
C TYR A 33 2.86 -14.76 -11.29
N LYS A 34 1.64 -15.03 -11.77
CA LYS A 34 1.08 -16.39 -11.82
C LYS A 34 1.99 -17.35 -12.59
N LYS A 35 2.58 -16.89 -13.71
CA LYS A 35 3.57 -17.67 -14.46
C LYS A 35 4.85 -17.91 -13.67
N LYS A 36 5.41 -16.89 -13.02
CA LYS A 36 6.61 -17.02 -12.16
C LYS A 36 6.37 -18.01 -11.01
N ILE A 37 5.20 -17.98 -10.38
CA ILE A 37 4.80 -18.95 -9.34
C ILE A 37 4.74 -20.35 -9.94
N SER A 38 4.07 -20.54 -11.08
CA SER A 38 4.00 -21.83 -11.75
C SER A 38 5.39 -22.36 -12.14
N ASP A 39 6.28 -21.50 -12.63
CA ASP A 39 7.65 -21.87 -13.00
C ASP A 39 8.51 -22.19 -11.77
N ALA A 40 8.30 -21.49 -10.65
CA ALA A 40 8.93 -21.80 -9.36
C ALA A 40 8.41 -23.12 -8.76
N CYS A 41 7.15 -23.51 -9.04
CA CYS A 41 6.49 -24.69 -8.52
C CYS A 41 6.79 -26.01 -9.29
N LYS A 42 7.77 -26.05 -10.19
CA LYS A 42 8.20 -27.30 -10.87
C LYS A 42 8.84 -28.35 -9.92
N ALA A 43 8.91 -28.04 -8.63
CA ALA A 43 9.42 -28.94 -7.60
C ALA A 43 8.55 -30.19 -7.41
N ASP A 44 7.22 -30.06 -7.52
CA ASP A 44 6.29 -31.16 -7.28
C ASP A 44 6.43 -32.28 -8.31
N GLU A 45 6.65 -31.95 -9.59
CA GLU A 45 6.83 -32.95 -10.66
C GLU A 45 8.09 -33.81 -10.40
N GLN A 46 9.18 -33.17 -9.97
CA GLN A 46 10.43 -33.85 -9.66
C GLN A 46 10.33 -34.69 -8.39
N LEU A 47 9.70 -34.15 -7.33
CA LEU A 47 9.47 -34.87 -6.09
C LEU A 47 8.59 -36.10 -6.32
N ASN A 48 7.49 -35.97 -7.07
CA ASN A 48 6.59 -37.08 -7.39
C ASN A 48 7.27 -38.17 -8.22
N ALA A 49 8.13 -37.79 -9.18
CA ALA A 49 8.90 -38.75 -9.96
C ALA A 49 9.89 -39.53 -9.08
N LEU A 50 10.63 -38.84 -8.20
CA LEU A 50 11.55 -39.47 -7.26
C LEU A 50 10.84 -40.35 -6.23
N TYR A 51 9.71 -39.89 -5.69
CA TYR A 51 8.88 -40.67 -4.77
C TYR A 51 8.35 -41.94 -5.44
N THR A 52 7.88 -41.84 -6.68
CA THR A 52 7.42 -43.01 -7.46
C THR A 52 8.54 -44.02 -7.66
N LEU A 53 9.74 -43.58 -8.04
CA LEU A 53 10.91 -44.46 -8.17
C LEU A 53 11.31 -45.11 -6.84
N PHE A 54 11.25 -44.33 -5.75
CA PHE A 54 11.52 -44.83 -4.41
C PHE A 54 10.51 -45.91 -4.01
N GLU A 55 9.22 -45.67 -4.19
CA GLU A 55 8.16 -46.65 -3.89
C GLU A 55 8.20 -47.88 -4.81
N GLN A 56 8.57 -47.73 -6.08
CA GLN A 56 8.79 -48.88 -6.96
C GLN A 56 9.92 -49.79 -6.46
N LYS A 57 11.01 -49.21 -5.95
CA LYS A 57 12.20 -49.96 -5.51
C LYS A 57 12.06 -50.49 -4.09
N TYR A 58 11.43 -49.75 -3.20
CA TYR A 58 11.42 -50.00 -1.76
C TYR A 58 10.01 -50.14 -1.16
N GLY A 59 8.95 -50.12 -1.98
CA GLY A 59 7.55 -50.14 -1.53
C GLY A 59 7.16 -51.37 -0.70
N SER A 60 7.85 -52.50 -0.91
CA SER A 60 7.63 -53.73 -0.13
C SER A 60 8.28 -53.71 1.27
N LEU A 61 9.15 -52.74 1.55
CA LEU A 61 9.81 -52.61 2.85
C LEU A 61 8.87 -51.99 3.90
N SER A 62 9.08 -52.37 5.16
CA SER A 62 8.44 -51.69 6.28
C SER A 62 8.87 -50.23 6.32
N ARG A 63 8.01 -49.37 6.87
CA ARG A 63 8.31 -47.94 7.03
C ARG A 63 9.62 -47.69 7.76
N ALA A 64 9.90 -48.43 8.85
CA ALA A 64 11.16 -48.33 9.58
C ALA A 64 12.37 -48.65 8.68
N ARG A 65 12.28 -49.71 7.87
CA ARG A 65 13.39 -50.08 6.97
C ARG A 65 13.57 -49.08 5.82
N LYS A 66 12.48 -48.48 5.31
CA LYS A 66 12.55 -47.37 4.33
C LYS A 66 13.32 -46.17 4.91
N VAL A 67 13.05 -45.82 6.17
CA VAL A 67 13.75 -44.72 6.88
C VAL A 67 15.23 -45.02 7.01
N GLU A 68 15.62 -46.22 7.46
CA GLU A 68 17.04 -46.62 7.57
C GLU A 68 17.79 -46.51 6.23
N VAL A 69 17.20 -47.02 5.15
CA VAL A 69 17.80 -46.95 3.81
C VAL A 69 17.95 -45.52 3.32
N LEU A 70 16.96 -44.65 3.58
CA LEU A 70 17.06 -43.23 3.24
C LEU A 70 18.13 -42.53 4.08
N GLU A 71 18.23 -42.85 5.37
CA GLU A 71 19.21 -42.26 6.28
C GLU A 71 20.64 -42.59 5.86
N GLU A 72 20.91 -43.85 5.47
CA GLU A 72 22.20 -44.29 4.92
C GLU A 72 22.56 -43.50 3.65
N HIS A 73 21.65 -43.43 2.66
CA HIS A 73 21.90 -42.68 1.43
C HIS A 73 22.11 -41.18 1.66
N LEU A 74 21.39 -40.57 2.61
CA LEU A 74 21.56 -39.15 2.93
C LEU A 74 22.92 -38.90 3.58
N LYS A 75 23.38 -39.76 4.49
CA LYS A 75 24.72 -39.68 5.11
C LYS A 75 25.83 -39.78 4.05
N GLU A 76 25.75 -40.76 3.15
CA GLU A 76 26.70 -40.89 2.04
C GLU A 76 26.67 -39.66 1.12
N SER A 77 25.48 -39.13 0.83
CA SER A 77 25.31 -37.95 -0.01
C SER A 77 25.85 -36.67 0.64
N ALA A 78 25.75 -36.56 1.96
CA ALA A 78 26.24 -35.42 2.73
C ALA A 78 27.77 -35.26 2.63
N GLU A 79 28.52 -36.37 2.58
CA GLU A 79 29.98 -36.34 2.40
C GLU A 79 30.41 -35.69 1.07
N LEU A 80 29.57 -35.79 0.04
CA LEU A 80 29.85 -35.28 -1.29
C LEU A 80 29.26 -33.89 -1.53
N ILE A 81 28.42 -33.38 -0.64
CA ILE A 81 27.48 -32.28 -0.96
C ILE A 81 28.17 -30.99 -1.41
N ASN A 82 29.36 -30.71 -0.89
CA ASN A 82 30.13 -29.53 -1.26
C ASN A 82 30.70 -29.61 -2.69
N SER A 83 30.91 -30.81 -3.23
CA SER A 83 31.36 -31.04 -4.61
C SER A 83 30.23 -31.12 -5.65
N LEU A 84 28.97 -31.17 -5.20
CA LEU A 84 27.82 -31.35 -6.08
C LEU A 84 27.37 -30.03 -6.71
N GLU A 85 26.87 -30.14 -7.95
CA GLU A 85 26.18 -29.06 -8.64
C GLU A 85 24.79 -28.79 -8.02
N ASN A 86 24.21 -27.63 -8.31
CA ASN A 86 22.92 -27.22 -7.75
C ASN A 86 21.77 -28.22 -8.04
N THR A 87 21.74 -28.80 -9.25
CA THR A 87 20.72 -29.80 -9.62
C THR A 87 20.83 -31.07 -8.77
N GLN A 88 22.06 -31.52 -8.48
CA GLN A 88 22.31 -32.69 -7.64
C GLN A 88 21.99 -32.40 -6.17
N LYS A 89 22.32 -31.20 -5.67
CA LYS A 89 21.92 -30.73 -4.33
C LYS A 89 20.40 -30.73 -4.15
N ARG A 90 19.64 -30.31 -5.16
CA ARG A 90 18.17 -30.39 -5.15
C ARG A 90 17.66 -31.83 -5.05
N ASN A 91 18.29 -32.78 -5.74
CA ASN A 91 17.92 -34.19 -5.62
C ASN A 91 18.12 -34.73 -4.20
N ILE A 92 19.21 -34.35 -3.53
CA ILE A 92 19.39 -34.65 -2.09
C ILE A 92 18.29 -33.99 -1.26
N GLY A 93 17.93 -32.75 -1.61
CA GLY A 93 16.77 -32.04 -1.07
C GLY A 93 15.49 -32.88 -1.13
N TYR A 94 15.09 -33.35 -2.31
CA TYR A 94 13.91 -34.18 -2.48
C TYR A 94 14.01 -35.50 -1.70
N MET A 95 15.17 -36.17 -1.69
CA MET A 95 15.36 -37.35 -0.85
C MET A 95 15.19 -37.03 0.64
N THR A 96 15.62 -35.85 1.09
CA THR A 96 15.42 -35.37 2.46
C THR A 96 13.92 -35.14 2.74
N THR A 97 13.14 -34.63 1.76
CA THR A 97 11.68 -34.53 1.87
C THR A 97 11.04 -35.90 2.07
N ILE A 98 11.39 -36.88 1.22
CA ILE A 98 10.86 -38.25 1.29
C ILE A 98 11.23 -38.90 2.64
N TYR A 99 12.46 -38.70 3.10
CA TYR A 99 12.92 -39.14 4.42
C TYR A 99 12.09 -38.51 5.54
N ALA A 100 11.88 -37.20 5.52
CA ALA A 100 11.07 -36.53 6.54
C ALA A 100 9.63 -37.05 6.56
N MET A 101 9.02 -37.23 5.39
CA MET A 101 7.68 -37.81 5.27
C MET A 101 7.64 -39.22 5.88
N HIS A 102 8.60 -40.10 5.60
CA HIS A 102 8.59 -41.43 6.22
C HIS A 102 9.01 -41.44 7.69
N LYS A 103 9.89 -40.55 8.15
CA LYS A 103 10.34 -40.55 9.54
C LYS A 103 9.31 -39.93 10.49
N PHE A 104 8.68 -38.85 10.06
CA PHE A 104 7.89 -37.97 10.93
C PHE A 104 6.39 -37.94 10.65
N MET A 105 5.89 -38.72 9.68
CA MET A 105 4.46 -38.80 9.42
C MET A 105 3.69 -39.47 10.56
N ASP A 106 2.65 -38.84 11.05
CA ASP A 106 1.77 -39.39 12.07
C ASP A 106 0.73 -40.37 11.48
N SER A 107 -0.19 -40.86 12.31
CA SER A 107 -1.26 -41.75 11.87
C SER A 107 -2.32 -41.08 10.98
N SER A 108 -2.35 -39.75 10.93
CA SER A 108 -3.27 -38.97 10.08
C SER A 108 -2.68 -38.65 8.71
N GLY A 109 -1.42 -39.00 8.45
CA GLY A 109 -0.72 -38.71 7.21
C GLY A 109 -0.10 -37.31 7.17
N VAL A 110 0.00 -36.62 8.33
CA VAL A 110 0.65 -35.32 8.46
C VAL A 110 2.09 -35.52 8.88
N THR A 111 3.03 -34.85 8.23
CA THR A 111 4.45 -34.85 8.64
C THR A 111 4.65 -33.87 9.78
N VAL A 112 5.01 -34.35 10.98
CA VAL A 112 5.16 -33.53 12.19
C VAL A 112 6.63 -33.40 12.58
N ILE A 113 7.21 -32.22 12.32
CA ILE A 113 8.62 -31.92 12.56
C ILE A 113 8.70 -30.95 13.74
N GLU A 114 9.38 -31.33 14.83
CA GLU A 114 9.59 -30.42 15.95
C GLU A 114 10.57 -29.29 15.58
N ASP A 115 11.72 -29.66 15.03
CA ASP A 115 12.76 -28.75 14.58
C ASP A 115 13.60 -29.39 13.47
N PHE A 116 14.60 -28.65 13.00
CA PHE A 116 15.47 -29.10 11.91
C PHE A 116 16.76 -29.76 12.41
N ASP A 117 16.87 -30.10 13.70
CA ASP A 117 18.07 -30.70 14.28
C ASP A 117 18.31 -32.12 13.76
N PHE A 118 17.25 -32.82 13.32
CA PHE A 118 17.38 -34.13 12.67
C PHE A 118 18.24 -34.10 11.40
N LEU A 119 18.45 -32.92 10.79
CA LEU A 119 19.35 -32.76 9.65
C LEU A 119 20.81 -32.97 10.06
N ALA A 120 21.18 -32.70 11.30
CA ALA A 120 22.52 -32.97 11.82
C ALA A 120 22.81 -34.48 11.86
N ASP A 121 21.80 -35.31 12.20
CA ASP A 121 21.92 -36.78 12.23
C ASP A 121 22.31 -37.36 10.86
N VAL A 122 21.95 -36.69 9.78
CA VAL A 122 22.24 -37.09 8.39
C VAL A 122 23.32 -36.22 7.73
N GLY A 123 24.00 -35.35 8.49
CA GLY A 123 25.08 -34.50 7.98
C GLY A 123 24.63 -33.36 7.05
N LEU A 124 23.36 -32.98 7.07
CA LEU A 124 22.77 -31.97 6.18
C LEU A 124 22.45 -30.64 6.88
N GLN A 125 23.01 -30.37 8.05
CA GLN A 125 22.83 -29.10 8.74
C GLN A 125 23.32 -27.93 7.87
N ASN A 126 22.53 -26.85 7.78
CA ASN A 126 22.82 -25.64 6.98
C ASN A 126 22.97 -25.85 5.47
N VAL A 127 22.58 -27.02 4.95
CA VAL A 127 22.59 -27.29 3.50
C VAL A 127 21.43 -26.54 2.83
N SER A 128 21.63 -26.14 1.57
CA SER A 128 20.60 -25.48 0.76
C SER A 128 19.69 -26.49 0.05
N TYR A 129 18.49 -26.06 -0.35
CA TYR A 129 17.48 -26.86 -1.05
C TYR A 129 16.94 -28.01 -0.20
N LEU A 130 16.80 -27.83 1.11
CA LEU A 130 16.25 -28.86 1.98
C LEU A 130 14.73 -28.81 2.04
N LEU A 131 14.14 -30.00 2.09
CA LEU A 131 12.70 -30.21 2.15
C LEU A 131 11.87 -29.50 1.05
N PRO A 132 12.34 -29.41 -0.22
CA PRO A 132 11.57 -28.83 -1.29
C PRO A 132 10.30 -29.65 -1.57
N GLY A 133 9.21 -28.96 -1.90
CA GLY A 133 7.90 -29.60 -2.19
C GLY A 133 7.29 -30.33 -0.99
N LEU A 134 7.79 -30.12 0.24
CA LEU A 134 7.18 -30.71 1.42
C LEU A 134 5.72 -30.28 1.51
N SER A 135 4.82 -31.26 1.64
CA SER A 135 3.39 -31.00 1.70
C SER A 135 2.71 -31.65 2.89
N ASN A 136 1.59 -31.07 3.32
CA ASN A 136 0.77 -31.56 4.44
C ASN A 136 1.61 -31.77 5.72
N ALA A 137 2.28 -30.71 6.16
CA ALA A 137 3.22 -30.76 7.27
C ALA A 137 2.90 -29.74 8.37
N ARG A 138 3.29 -30.09 9.61
CA ARG A 138 3.33 -29.21 10.75
C ARG A 138 4.76 -29.16 11.24
N ILE A 139 5.31 -27.95 11.32
CA ILE A 139 6.67 -27.70 11.77
C ILE A 139 6.56 -26.78 12.98
N ARG A 140 7.12 -27.17 14.12
CA ARG A 140 7.15 -26.28 15.27
C ARG A 140 8.16 -25.16 15.06
N THR A 141 9.43 -25.49 14.80
CA THR A 141 10.47 -24.46 14.59
C THR A 141 11.26 -24.70 13.31
N VAL A 142 11.45 -23.64 12.52
CA VAL A 142 12.43 -23.59 11.43
C VAL A 142 13.63 -22.76 11.88
N ASN A 143 14.78 -23.42 12.02
CA ASN A 143 16.03 -22.88 12.56
C ASN A 143 17.25 -23.25 11.68
N THR A 144 17.24 -22.88 10.40
CA THR A 144 18.33 -23.25 9.47
C THR A 144 18.77 -22.13 8.54
N LYS A 145 20.08 -22.02 8.32
CA LYS A 145 20.69 -21.04 7.40
C LYS A 145 20.69 -21.49 5.93
N GLY A 146 20.17 -22.67 5.64
CA GLY A 146 20.10 -23.21 4.29
C GLY A 146 19.31 -22.30 3.36
N LYS A 147 19.79 -22.07 2.13
CA LYS A 147 19.03 -21.34 1.10
C LYS A 147 17.96 -22.24 0.49
N TYR A 148 16.85 -21.67 0.00
CA TYR A 148 15.78 -22.44 -0.67
C TYR A 148 15.17 -23.57 0.19
N VAL A 149 15.25 -23.45 1.51
CA VAL A 149 14.62 -24.39 2.44
C VAL A 149 13.11 -24.27 2.31
N LEU A 150 12.40 -25.40 2.24
CA LEU A 150 10.95 -25.47 2.03
C LEU A 150 10.48 -24.75 0.74
N GLY A 151 11.35 -24.66 -0.27
CA GLY A 151 10.98 -24.11 -1.58
C GLY A 151 9.87 -24.94 -2.23
N GLY A 152 8.80 -24.28 -2.67
CA GLY A 152 7.63 -24.94 -3.24
C GLY A 152 6.80 -25.76 -2.25
N ALA A 153 6.99 -25.59 -0.94
CA ALA A 153 6.20 -26.30 0.07
C ALA A 153 4.70 -25.98 -0.06
N GLU A 154 3.83 -26.92 0.27
CA GLU A 154 2.38 -26.77 0.12
C GLU A 154 1.59 -27.23 1.35
N ARG A 155 0.63 -26.45 1.84
CA ARG A 155 -0.21 -26.82 3.01
C ARG A 155 0.66 -27.15 4.23
N VAL A 156 1.61 -26.25 4.52
CA VAL A 156 2.52 -26.35 5.66
C VAL A 156 2.15 -25.32 6.70
N ARG A 157 2.01 -25.76 7.95
CA ARG A 157 1.90 -24.89 9.12
C ARG A 157 3.22 -24.85 9.85
N ILE A 158 3.73 -23.66 10.13
CA ILE A 158 4.95 -23.42 10.89
C ILE A 158 4.58 -22.63 12.14
N GLU A 159 4.96 -23.06 13.33
CA GLU A 159 4.70 -22.27 14.54
C GLU A 159 5.66 -21.08 14.63
N GLU A 160 6.96 -21.33 14.41
CA GLU A 160 8.00 -20.31 14.54
C GLU A 160 9.11 -20.45 13.48
N VAL A 161 9.55 -19.32 12.90
CA VAL A 161 10.74 -19.23 12.05
C VAL A 161 11.76 -18.34 12.76
N THR A 162 12.76 -18.95 13.39
CA THR A 162 13.83 -18.24 14.12
C THR A 162 15.08 -18.04 13.25
N GLU A 163 15.28 -18.91 12.26
CA GLU A 163 16.37 -18.78 11.32
C GLU A 163 15.99 -19.38 9.96
N MET A 164 16.24 -18.61 8.91
CA MET A 164 15.96 -19.01 7.53
C MET A 164 17.00 -18.39 6.60
N GLY A 165 17.64 -19.22 5.76
CA GLY A 165 18.53 -18.73 4.72
C GLY A 165 17.79 -18.08 3.56
N ASP A 166 18.56 -17.55 2.61
CA ASP A 166 17.99 -16.82 1.46
C ASP A 166 17.01 -17.67 0.65
N ASN A 167 15.93 -17.06 0.15
CA ASN A 167 14.89 -17.70 -0.66
C ASN A 167 14.16 -18.85 0.07
N GLY A 168 14.16 -18.85 1.41
CA GLY A 168 13.35 -19.80 2.17
C GLY A 168 11.85 -19.61 1.88
N LEU A 169 11.14 -20.73 1.76
CA LEU A 169 9.72 -20.78 1.38
C LEU A 169 9.40 -20.13 0.03
N ARG A 170 10.39 -19.93 -0.85
CA ARG A 170 10.14 -19.39 -2.19
C ARG A 170 9.20 -20.31 -2.98
N GLY A 171 8.17 -19.76 -3.61
CA GLY A 171 7.22 -20.55 -4.40
C GLY A 171 6.25 -21.37 -3.55
N ALA A 172 6.20 -21.16 -2.23
CA ALA A 172 5.36 -21.95 -1.36
C ALA A 172 3.87 -21.56 -1.50
N LYS A 173 2.99 -22.51 -1.17
CA LYS A 173 1.53 -22.39 -1.35
C LYS A 173 0.77 -22.80 -0.11
N SER A 174 -0.28 -22.06 0.24
CA SER A 174 -1.14 -22.41 1.39
C SER A 174 -0.33 -22.58 2.67
N ILE A 175 0.48 -21.58 3.00
CA ILE A 175 1.38 -21.59 4.15
C ILE A 175 0.76 -20.81 5.30
N SER A 176 0.85 -21.34 6.51
CA SER A 176 0.48 -20.61 7.73
C SER A 176 1.69 -20.57 8.65
N ILE A 177 2.08 -19.38 9.11
CA ILE A 177 3.18 -19.18 10.05
C ILE A 177 2.66 -18.45 11.29
N GLY A 178 2.98 -18.93 12.49
CA GLY A 178 2.75 -18.18 13.71
C GLY A 178 3.65 -16.95 13.75
N THR A 179 4.91 -17.15 14.11
CA THR A 179 5.88 -16.05 14.26
C THR A 179 7.04 -16.16 13.28
N VAL A 180 7.40 -15.03 12.65
CA VAL A 180 8.64 -14.88 11.88
C VAL A 180 9.57 -13.92 12.62
N ASN A 181 10.70 -14.45 13.07
CA ASN A 181 11.80 -13.70 13.67
C ASN A 181 13.13 -14.21 13.10
N ALA A 182 13.33 -13.99 11.80
CA ALA A 182 14.50 -14.45 11.05
C ALA A 182 15.06 -13.35 10.16
N LYS A 183 16.38 -13.33 9.97
CA LYS A 183 17.09 -12.29 9.19
C LYS A 183 17.45 -12.72 7.76
N GLY A 184 16.68 -13.64 7.18
CA GLY A 184 16.91 -14.14 5.82
C GLY A 184 16.69 -13.08 4.74
N LYS A 185 17.09 -13.37 3.50
CA LYS A 185 16.71 -12.55 2.34
C LYS A 185 15.69 -13.29 1.47
N TYR A 186 14.70 -12.59 0.91
CA TYR A 186 13.71 -13.16 -0.01
C TYR A 186 12.87 -14.29 0.62
N ILE A 187 12.47 -14.12 1.89
CA ILE A 187 11.58 -15.08 2.56
C ILE A 187 10.19 -14.98 1.91
N LEU A 188 9.59 -16.14 1.63
CA LEU A 188 8.25 -16.24 1.03
C LEU A 188 8.10 -15.52 -0.31
N THR A 189 9.19 -15.33 -1.06
CA THR A 189 9.13 -14.68 -2.38
C THR A 189 8.37 -15.52 -3.41
N ILE A 190 7.52 -14.90 -4.23
CA ILE A 190 6.73 -15.56 -5.28
C ILE A 190 5.87 -16.69 -4.67
N SER A 191 5.23 -16.44 -3.52
CA SER A 191 4.39 -17.43 -2.82
C SER A 191 2.90 -17.13 -3.00
N GLU A 192 2.04 -18.07 -2.64
CA GLU A 192 0.58 -17.94 -2.82
C GLU A 192 -0.20 -18.40 -1.59
N ASN A 193 -1.25 -17.67 -1.20
CA ASN A 193 -2.15 -18.02 -0.10
C ASN A 193 -1.37 -18.22 1.21
N VAL A 194 -0.69 -17.16 1.67
CA VAL A 194 0.16 -17.22 2.87
C VAL A 194 -0.49 -16.40 3.97
N HIS A 195 -0.58 -17.00 5.16
CA HIS A 195 -1.02 -16.33 6.37
C HIS A 195 0.12 -16.29 7.40
N VAL A 196 0.37 -15.13 7.99
CA VAL A 196 1.37 -14.96 9.06
C VAL A 196 0.77 -14.22 10.24
N GLU A 197 0.82 -14.80 11.43
CA GLU A 197 0.25 -14.16 12.62
C GLU A 197 1.12 -12.97 13.06
N THR A 198 2.44 -13.12 13.11
CA THR A 198 3.33 -12.03 13.55
C THR A 198 4.68 -12.04 12.84
N ILE A 199 5.12 -10.86 12.41
CA ILE A 199 6.49 -10.61 11.94
C ILE A 199 7.19 -9.71 12.94
N GLU A 200 8.14 -10.29 13.68
CA GLU A 200 9.04 -9.55 14.57
C GLU A 200 10.34 -9.14 13.87
N GLY A 201 10.72 -9.89 12.82
CA GLY A 201 11.84 -9.59 11.94
C GLY A 201 11.91 -10.57 10.78
N SER A 202 12.04 -10.08 9.56
CA SER A 202 12.04 -10.89 8.34
C SER A 202 13.28 -10.73 7.46
N GLY A 203 14.23 -9.87 7.85
CA GLY A 203 15.37 -9.49 7.03
C GLY A 203 14.95 -8.75 5.76
N HIS A 204 15.61 -8.98 4.63
CA HIS A 204 15.37 -8.22 3.40
C HIS A 204 14.40 -8.92 2.46
N TYR A 205 13.34 -8.25 2.00
CA TYR A 205 12.35 -8.76 1.04
C TYR A 205 11.50 -9.91 1.59
N PHE A 206 10.45 -9.57 2.34
CA PHE A 206 9.45 -10.52 2.80
C PHE A 206 8.23 -10.51 1.88
N GLY A 207 7.83 -11.67 1.36
CA GLY A 207 6.64 -11.82 0.52
C GLY A 207 6.69 -11.04 -0.81
N TYR A 208 7.90 -10.75 -1.30
CA TYR A 208 8.12 -10.06 -2.58
C TYR A 208 7.42 -10.82 -3.73
N GLU A 209 6.69 -10.10 -4.58
CA GLU A 209 5.96 -10.65 -5.74
C GLU A 209 5.03 -11.85 -5.40
N SER A 210 4.45 -11.85 -4.20
CA SER A 210 3.56 -12.92 -3.72
C SER A 210 2.09 -12.54 -3.88
N ILE A 211 1.22 -13.54 -3.85
CA ILE A 211 -0.21 -13.38 -4.11
C ILE A 211 -1.01 -13.87 -2.89
N LYS A 212 -2.03 -13.09 -2.47
CA LYS A 212 -2.90 -13.42 -1.33
C LYS A 212 -2.11 -13.62 -0.05
N MET A 213 -1.39 -12.57 0.34
CA MET A 213 -0.62 -12.52 1.58
C MET A 213 -1.48 -11.87 2.66
N HIS A 214 -1.65 -12.53 3.80
CA HIS A 214 -2.30 -11.93 4.97
C HIS A 214 -1.35 -11.96 6.16
N VAL A 215 -1.07 -10.80 6.75
CA VAL A 215 -0.24 -10.65 7.95
C VAL A 215 -1.04 -9.95 9.05
N ASN A 216 -1.21 -10.57 10.22
CA ASN A 216 -1.98 -9.91 11.28
C ASN A 216 -1.18 -8.77 11.93
N THR A 217 0.10 -8.98 12.25
CA THR A 217 0.90 -7.96 12.93
C THR A 217 2.34 -7.92 12.44
N VAL A 218 2.82 -6.72 12.15
CA VAL A 218 4.23 -6.42 11.88
C VAL A 218 4.75 -5.50 12.98
N VAL A 219 5.64 -5.99 13.83
CA VAL A 219 6.14 -5.26 15.01
C VAL A 219 7.30 -4.34 14.63
N ASN A 220 8.33 -4.90 14.03
CA ASN A 220 9.50 -4.15 13.59
C ASN A 220 10.15 -4.84 12.39
N GLU A 221 9.88 -4.35 11.19
CA GLU A 221 10.47 -4.91 9.99
C GLU A 221 11.63 -4.05 9.52
N ASP A 222 12.84 -4.63 9.51
CA ASP A 222 14.06 -4.04 8.94
C ASP A 222 14.21 -4.48 7.47
N GLY A 223 13.46 -3.90 6.51
CA GLY A 223 13.54 -4.39 5.13
C GLY A 223 12.55 -3.87 4.10
N TYR A 224 12.09 -4.82 3.29
CA TYR A 224 11.19 -4.62 2.15
C TYR A 224 9.99 -5.53 2.39
N LEU A 225 8.85 -4.96 2.74
CA LEU A 225 7.67 -5.71 3.12
C LEU A 225 6.67 -5.77 1.96
N LEU A 226 6.39 -6.98 1.46
CA LEU A 226 5.32 -7.27 0.50
C LEU A 226 5.38 -6.43 -0.79
N CYS A 227 6.57 -5.98 -1.21
CA CYS A 227 6.70 -5.20 -2.44
C CYS A 227 6.37 -6.05 -3.68
N GLY A 228 5.66 -5.45 -4.63
CA GLY A 228 5.22 -6.11 -5.86
C GLY A 228 4.16 -7.19 -5.64
N SER A 229 3.53 -7.25 -4.47
CA SER A 229 2.54 -8.28 -4.14
C SER A 229 1.15 -7.95 -4.70
N GLU A 230 0.34 -9.00 -4.84
CA GLU A 230 -1.07 -8.93 -5.24
C GLU A 230 -1.95 -9.44 -4.09
N ASP A 231 -3.06 -8.76 -3.79
CA ASP A 231 -3.97 -9.12 -2.70
C ASP A 231 -3.27 -9.22 -1.34
N ALA A 232 -2.47 -8.21 -1.00
CA ALA A 232 -1.81 -8.12 0.30
C ALA A 232 -2.74 -7.47 1.34
N VAL A 233 -2.88 -8.13 2.48
CA VAL A 233 -3.65 -7.64 3.63
C VAL A 233 -2.75 -7.61 4.85
N VAL A 234 -2.71 -6.47 5.54
CA VAL A 234 -2.00 -6.35 6.83
C VAL A 234 -2.92 -5.71 7.87
N ASP A 235 -3.21 -6.40 8.96
CA ASP A 235 -4.14 -5.85 9.96
C ASP A 235 -3.48 -4.72 10.77
N LYS A 236 -2.23 -4.91 11.19
CA LYS A 236 -1.49 -3.90 11.95
C LYS A 236 0.00 -3.86 11.60
N ILE A 237 0.52 -2.66 11.38
CA ILE A 237 1.95 -2.38 11.25
C ILE A 237 2.32 -1.40 12.37
N GLU A 238 3.01 -1.87 13.39
CA GLU A 238 3.49 -1.01 14.49
C GLU A 238 4.64 -0.13 14.02
N LYS A 239 5.53 -0.70 13.20
CA LYS A 239 6.64 0.03 12.60
C LYS A 239 7.11 -0.64 11.32
N SER A 240 7.01 0.08 10.21
CA SER A 240 7.63 -0.29 8.94
C SER A 240 8.95 0.45 8.78
N SER A 241 10.06 -0.25 8.61
CA SER A 241 11.31 0.40 8.17
C SER A 241 11.45 0.33 6.65
N PHE A 242 12.00 1.41 6.11
CA PHE A 242 12.32 1.65 4.70
C PHE A 242 11.21 1.49 3.67
N VAL A 243 10.87 0.28 3.19
CA VAL A 243 9.98 0.15 2.01
C VAL A 243 8.91 -0.91 2.25
N ALA A 244 7.65 -0.51 2.26
CA ALA A 244 6.53 -1.46 2.33
C ALA A 244 5.58 -1.24 1.16
N LEU A 245 5.04 -2.34 0.63
CA LEU A 245 3.98 -2.38 -0.36
C LEU A 245 4.26 -1.59 -1.65
N GLN A 246 5.51 -1.22 -1.92
CA GLN A 246 5.89 -0.54 -3.17
C GLN A 246 5.51 -1.41 -4.37
N LYS A 247 4.91 -0.80 -5.40
CA LYS A 247 4.46 -1.46 -6.63
C LYS A 247 3.48 -2.62 -6.41
N SER A 248 2.72 -2.59 -5.33
CA SER A 248 1.70 -3.61 -5.10
C SER A 248 0.49 -3.39 -6.01
N ILE A 249 -0.16 -4.48 -6.40
CA ILE A 249 -1.37 -4.39 -7.25
C ILE A 249 -2.58 -4.01 -6.39
N ARG A 250 -2.85 -4.80 -5.35
CA ARG A 250 -3.91 -4.54 -4.38
C ARG A 250 -3.38 -4.75 -2.99
N ALA A 251 -3.40 -3.70 -2.18
CA ALA A 251 -2.90 -3.72 -0.83
C ALA A 251 -3.87 -3.03 0.13
N TYR A 252 -4.22 -3.71 1.22
CA TYR A 252 -5.05 -3.18 2.29
C TYR A 252 -4.32 -3.25 3.63
N VAL A 253 -4.23 -2.11 4.31
CA VAL A 253 -3.68 -2.02 5.67
C VAL A 253 -4.71 -1.40 6.60
N LYS A 254 -5.09 -2.11 7.65
CA LYS A 254 -6.11 -1.60 8.58
C LYS A 254 -5.51 -0.55 9.53
N GLU A 255 -4.35 -0.81 10.12
CA GLU A 255 -3.70 0.13 11.03
C GLU A 255 -2.20 0.22 10.76
N LEU A 256 -1.71 1.43 10.49
CA LEU A 256 -0.29 1.75 10.35
C LEU A 256 0.08 2.77 11.42
N VAL A 257 0.82 2.35 12.45
CA VAL A 257 1.22 3.25 13.54
C VAL A 257 2.33 4.19 13.08
N VAL A 258 3.42 3.65 12.53
CA VAL A 258 4.53 4.43 11.95
C VAL A 258 5.08 3.79 10.68
N ALA A 259 5.12 4.55 9.58
CA ALA A 259 5.98 4.29 8.43
C ALA A 259 7.19 5.22 8.42
N GLN A 260 8.39 4.66 8.30
CA GLN A 260 9.62 5.46 8.37
C GLN A 260 10.03 6.13 7.06
N SER A 261 9.73 5.55 5.90
CA SER A 261 10.08 6.12 4.59
C SER A 261 9.00 5.85 3.55
N ASP A 262 9.18 4.81 2.74
CA ASP A 262 8.43 4.56 1.52
C ASP A 262 7.33 3.54 1.79
N PHE A 263 6.10 3.93 1.54
CA PHE A 263 4.94 3.09 1.82
C PHE A 263 3.96 3.18 0.67
N GLY A 264 3.76 2.07 -0.03
CA GLY A 264 2.79 1.95 -1.10
C GLY A 264 3.10 2.79 -2.35
N GLU A 265 4.33 3.28 -2.50
CA GLU A 265 4.77 4.02 -3.70
C GLU A 265 4.52 3.20 -4.98
N GLU A 266 4.02 3.86 -6.02
CA GLU A 266 3.71 3.28 -7.34
C GLU A 266 2.74 2.07 -7.30
N SER A 267 1.92 1.97 -6.25
CA SER A 267 0.90 0.90 -6.16
C SER A 267 -0.32 1.20 -7.03
N GLU A 268 -0.97 0.16 -7.53
CA GLU A 268 -2.22 0.31 -8.31
C GLU A 268 -3.37 0.66 -7.37
N GLU A 269 -3.72 -0.23 -6.44
CA GLU A 269 -4.78 0.00 -5.44
C GLU A 269 -4.18 -0.12 -4.03
N LEU A 270 -4.11 1.01 -3.32
CA LEU A 270 -3.67 1.08 -1.94
C LEU A 270 -4.78 1.63 -1.04
N ARG A 271 -5.19 0.84 -0.06
CA ARG A 271 -6.14 1.25 0.97
C ARG A 271 -5.53 1.20 2.35
N VAL A 272 -5.63 2.29 3.12
CA VAL A 272 -5.19 2.32 4.52
C VAL A 272 -6.22 2.98 5.44
N ASP A 273 -6.81 2.25 6.40
CA ASP A 273 -7.88 2.82 7.21
C ASP A 273 -7.36 3.84 8.25
N VAL A 274 -6.26 3.54 8.94
CA VAL A 274 -5.67 4.43 9.96
C VAL A 274 -4.16 4.52 9.79
N VAL A 275 -3.64 5.74 9.75
CA VAL A 275 -2.21 6.06 9.74
C VAL A 275 -1.90 6.99 10.90
N GLY A 276 -1.06 6.56 11.84
CA GLY A 276 -0.49 7.43 12.86
C GLY A 276 0.48 8.41 12.21
N LYS A 277 1.68 7.94 11.86
CA LYS A 277 2.70 8.74 11.20
C LYS A 277 3.18 8.10 9.90
N SER A 278 3.11 8.83 8.79
CA SER A 278 3.68 8.38 7.52
C SER A 278 5.06 8.99 7.23
N GLY A 279 5.84 8.26 6.44
CA GLY A 279 7.12 8.72 5.92
C GLY A 279 6.95 9.68 4.75
N ASN A 280 8.05 10.02 4.09
CA ASN A 280 8.08 11.12 3.11
C ASN A 280 7.43 10.81 1.77
N THR A 281 7.17 9.56 1.43
CA THR A 281 6.77 9.11 0.07
C THR A 281 5.56 8.18 0.12
N PHE A 282 4.74 8.32 1.17
CA PHE A 282 3.53 7.52 1.33
C PHE A 282 2.58 7.70 0.14
N GLY A 283 2.27 6.61 -0.55
CA GLY A 283 1.35 6.59 -1.70
C GLY A 283 1.80 7.45 -2.89
N THR A 284 3.09 7.78 -2.97
CA THR A 284 3.62 8.57 -4.10
C THR A 284 3.44 7.79 -5.41
N GLY A 285 2.86 8.42 -6.43
CA GLY A 285 2.65 7.81 -7.75
C GLY A 285 1.66 6.64 -7.77
N SER A 286 0.87 6.44 -6.72
CA SER A 286 -0.18 5.41 -6.70
C SER A 286 -1.33 5.74 -7.66
N GLN A 287 -2.01 4.74 -8.21
CA GLN A 287 -3.12 4.96 -9.15
C GLN A 287 -4.47 5.16 -8.47
N GLU A 288 -4.75 4.40 -7.41
CA GLU A 288 -5.92 4.52 -6.55
C GLU A 288 -5.44 4.48 -5.11
N LEU A 289 -5.55 5.61 -4.42
CA LEU A 289 -5.14 5.74 -3.01
C LEU A 289 -6.35 6.09 -2.15
N THR A 290 -6.79 5.15 -1.33
CA THR A 290 -7.86 5.37 -0.35
C THR A 290 -7.32 5.39 1.07
N PHE A 291 -7.72 6.38 1.89
CA PHE A 291 -7.42 6.35 3.32
C PHE A 291 -8.55 6.85 4.23
N GLY A 292 -8.60 6.32 5.45
CA GLY A 292 -9.50 6.83 6.49
C GLY A 292 -8.91 8.04 7.20
N ILE A 293 -8.13 7.80 8.24
CA ILE A 293 -7.57 8.84 9.11
C ILE A 293 -6.04 8.83 9.02
N VAL A 294 -5.45 10.02 8.86
CA VAL A 294 -4.00 10.23 8.96
C VAL A 294 -3.71 11.27 10.03
N GLU A 295 -2.99 10.91 11.10
CA GLU A 295 -2.61 11.87 12.15
C GLU A 295 -1.48 12.79 11.66
N GLU A 296 -0.38 12.22 11.17
CA GLU A 296 0.78 12.94 10.62
C GLU A 296 1.17 12.38 9.26
N ALA A 297 0.80 13.08 8.18
CA ALA A 297 1.26 12.79 6.84
C ALA A 297 2.65 13.41 6.60
N GLY A 298 3.61 12.62 6.14
CA GLY A 298 4.92 13.10 5.74
C GLY A 298 4.89 14.02 4.51
N HIS A 299 6.07 14.51 4.11
CA HIS A 299 6.16 15.58 3.11
C HIS A 299 5.49 15.26 1.78
N GLY A 300 5.78 14.13 1.14
CA GLY A 300 5.27 13.76 -0.19
C GLY A 300 4.07 12.81 -0.17
N PHE A 301 3.23 12.89 0.86
CA PHE A 301 2.01 12.08 0.93
C PHE A 301 1.14 12.29 -0.31
N GLY A 302 0.83 11.21 -1.03
CA GLY A 302 0.01 11.25 -2.25
C GLY A 302 0.59 12.08 -3.40
N ALA A 303 1.90 12.38 -3.37
CA ALA A 303 2.51 13.17 -4.44
C ALA A 303 2.47 12.39 -5.76
N GLY A 304 2.00 13.03 -6.84
CA GLY A 304 1.89 12.43 -8.16
C GLY A 304 0.90 11.26 -8.26
N SER A 305 0.09 11.00 -7.24
CA SER A 305 -0.92 9.94 -7.31
C SER A 305 -2.10 10.36 -8.19
N THR A 306 -2.73 9.38 -8.81
CA THR A 306 -4.03 9.51 -9.47
C THR A 306 -5.11 9.02 -8.49
N ASP A 307 -6.36 9.45 -8.69
CA ASP A 307 -7.56 8.95 -8.00
C ASP A 307 -7.38 8.71 -6.49
N LEU A 308 -7.15 9.80 -5.77
CA LEU A 308 -6.94 9.77 -4.32
C LEU A 308 -8.22 10.15 -3.59
N GLU A 309 -8.66 9.31 -2.65
CA GLU A 309 -9.81 9.56 -1.78
C GLU A 309 -9.43 9.42 -0.31
N GLY A 310 -9.84 10.38 0.52
CA GLY A 310 -9.51 10.34 1.94
C GLY A 310 -10.48 11.06 2.86
N ASN A 311 -10.64 10.55 4.09
CA ASN A 311 -11.56 11.18 5.04
C ASN A 311 -10.90 12.33 5.82
N THR A 312 -9.77 12.09 6.49
CA THR A 312 -9.19 13.09 7.41
C THR A 312 -7.66 13.05 7.45
N ILE A 313 -7.04 14.23 7.39
CA ILE A 313 -5.62 14.45 7.69
C ILE A 313 -5.49 15.50 8.80
N THR A 314 -4.85 15.15 9.92
CA THR A 314 -4.64 16.12 11.02
C THR A 314 -3.47 17.04 10.72
N GLN A 315 -2.34 16.50 10.26
CA GLN A 315 -1.19 17.29 9.86
C GLN A 315 -0.65 16.79 8.52
N ALA A 316 -0.70 17.62 7.49
CA ALA A 316 -0.14 17.33 6.18
C ALA A 316 1.23 18.00 6.01
N GLY A 317 2.21 17.21 5.56
CA GLY A 317 3.54 17.70 5.23
C GLY A 317 3.55 18.74 4.09
N SER A 318 4.72 19.35 3.87
CA SER A 318 4.84 20.51 2.97
C SER A 318 4.47 20.24 1.52
N THR A 319 4.74 19.05 1.00
CA THR A 319 4.52 18.71 -0.42
C THR A 319 3.38 17.70 -0.60
N CYS A 320 2.43 17.68 0.35
CA CYS A 320 1.30 16.78 0.30
C CYS A 320 0.46 17.08 -0.94
N LEU A 321 0.11 16.05 -1.71
CA LEU A 321 -0.65 16.12 -2.96
C LEU A 321 0.00 16.91 -4.10
N VAL A 322 1.30 17.19 -4.03
CA VAL A 322 2.00 17.84 -5.16
C VAL A 322 1.86 16.98 -6.40
N LYS A 323 1.40 17.57 -7.51
CA LYS A 323 1.14 16.88 -8.79
C LYS A 323 0.11 15.75 -8.72
N ALA A 324 -0.71 15.68 -7.67
CA ALA A 324 -1.81 14.74 -7.62
C ALA A 324 -2.85 15.07 -8.70
N THR A 325 -3.54 14.04 -9.20
CA THR A 325 -4.64 14.16 -10.15
C THR A 325 -5.89 13.52 -9.57
N ASN A 326 -7.04 14.21 -9.62
CA ASN A 326 -8.32 13.74 -9.09
C ASN A 326 -8.23 13.34 -7.60
N ALA A 327 -7.96 14.31 -6.73
CA ALA A 327 -7.90 14.08 -5.28
C ALA A 327 -9.18 14.59 -4.60
N ARG A 328 -9.73 13.82 -3.66
CA ARG A 328 -10.93 14.13 -2.86
C ARG A 328 -10.65 13.91 -1.38
N ILE A 329 -10.69 14.98 -0.58
CA ILE A 329 -10.43 14.87 0.87
C ILE A 329 -11.55 15.52 1.68
N GLY A 330 -12.04 14.82 2.71
CA GLY A 330 -13.08 15.33 3.60
C GLY A 330 -12.61 16.48 4.49
N TYR A 331 -11.52 16.29 5.25
CA TYR A 331 -11.05 17.28 6.19
C TYR A 331 -9.52 17.28 6.34
N ILE A 332 -8.93 18.47 6.38
CA ILE A 332 -7.52 18.68 6.68
C ILE A 332 -7.39 19.72 7.79
N LYS A 333 -6.85 19.37 8.96
CA LYS A 333 -6.68 20.37 10.01
C LYS A 333 -5.56 21.35 9.66
N GLN A 334 -4.38 20.87 9.29
CA GLN A 334 -3.27 21.72 8.89
C GLN A 334 -2.54 21.14 7.70
N ALA A 335 -2.31 21.95 6.66
CA ALA A 335 -1.43 21.62 5.55
C ALA A 335 -0.22 22.54 5.48
N GLY A 336 0.90 21.98 5.03
CA GLY A 336 2.16 22.71 4.86
C GLY A 336 2.17 23.66 3.66
N THR A 337 3.37 24.13 3.29
CA THR A 337 3.56 25.23 2.34
C THR A 337 3.11 24.90 0.92
N GLU A 338 3.61 23.84 0.30
CA GLU A 338 3.40 23.52 -1.11
C GLU A 338 2.25 22.53 -1.32
N PHE A 339 1.25 22.56 -0.44
CA PHE A 339 0.08 21.68 -0.52
C PHE A 339 -0.60 21.80 -1.89
N ALA A 340 -0.82 20.67 -2.56
CA ALA A 340 -1.48 20.61 -3.87
C ALA A 340 -0.85 21.53 -4.94
N GLN A 341 0.46 21.79 -4.86
CA GLN A 341 1.17 22.50 -5.94
C GLN A 341 1.18 21.65 -7.21
N GLU A 342 0.94 22.28 -8.37
CA GLU A 342 0.95 21.63 -9.69
C GLU A 342 -0.03 20.45 -9.81
N SER A 343 -1.05 20.39 -8.96
CA SER A 343 -2.08 19.34 -8.98
C SER A 343 -3.23 19.67 -9.94
N ILE A 344 -3.99 18.66 -10.33
CA ILE A 344 -5.13 18.77 -11.24
C ILE A 344 -6.36 18.16 -10.56
N ASP A 345 -7.47 18.89 -10.57
CA ASP A 345 -8.76 18.42 -10.06
C ASP A 345 -8.65 17.94 -8.59
N VAL A 346 -8.38 18.88 -7.69
CA VAL A 346 -8.26 18.60 -6.25
C VAL A 346 -9.45 19.23 -5.53
N TYR A 347 -10.16 18.46 -4.73
CA TYR A 347 -11.27 18.92 -3.92
C TYR A 347 -11.03 18.58 -2.45
N VAL A 348 -11.16 19.59 -1.59
CA VAL A 348 -11.13 19.43 -0.14
C VAL A 348 -12.37 20.09 0.46
N LYS A 349 -13.17 19.32 1.20
CA LYS A 349 -14.39 19.86 1.81
C LYS A 349 -14.08 20.84 2.95
N LYS A 350 -13.07 20.58 3.77
CA LYS A 350 -12.66 21.56 4.81
C LYS A 350 -11.17 21.53 5.09
N ILE A 351 -10.59 22.72 5.24
CA ILE A 351 -9.21 22.89 5.70
C ILE A 351 -9.08 24.03 6.73
N ASP A 352 -8.59 23.78 7.94
CA ASP A 352 -8.51 24.86 8.94
C ASP A 352 -7.33 25.81 8.67
N SER A 353 -6.19 25.28 8.25
CA SER A 353 -5.02 26.10 7.90
C SER A 353 -4.20 25.49 6.78
N VAL A 354 -3.71 26.32 5.88
CA VAL A 354 -2.78 25.93 4.81
C VAL A 354 -1.61 26.90 4.72
N GLY A 355 -0.41 26.38 4.43
CA GLY A 355 0.83 27.15 4.35
C GLY A 355 1.00 27.99 3.08
N GLU A 356 2.20 28.53 2.91
CA GLU A 356 2.58 29.40 1.80
C GLU A 356 2.81 28.65 0.49
N ASN A 357 2.29 29.15 -0.64
CA ASN A 357 2.35 28.53 -1.99
C ASN A 357 1.41 27.34 -2.21
N ALA A 358 0.43 27.12 -1.34
CA ALA A 358 -0.55 26.07 -1.58
C ALA A 358 -1.40 26.37 -2.82
N GLY A 359 -1.70 25.34 -3.60
CA GLY A 359 -2.38 25.45 -4.88
C GLY A 359 -1.60 26.20 -5.95
N LYS A 360 -0.29 26.43 -5.76
CA LYS A 360 0.52 27.12 -6.75
C LYS A 360 0.53 26.31 -8.05
N LYS A 361 0.22 26.95 -9.19
CA LYS A 361 0.13 26.31 -10.51
C LYS A 361 -0.81 25.10 -10.57
N SER A 362 -1.77 24.99 -9.66
CA SER A 362 -2.80 23.95 -9.74
C SER A 362 -3.85 24.31 -10.78
N THR A 363 -4.53 23.30 -11.30
CA THR A 363 -5.71 23.44 -12.15
C THR A 363 -6.91 22.79 -11.45
N ASP A 364 -8.05 23.48 -11.40
CA ASP A 364 -9.30 22.96 -10.79
C ASP A 364 -9.12 22.59 -9.30
N LEU A 365 -8.58 23.52 -8.51
CA LEU A 365 -8.48 23.35 -7.05
C LEU A 365 -9.73 23.92 -6.37
N THR A 366 -10.48 23.08 -5.67
CA THR A 366 -11.70 23.45 -4.94
C THR A 366 -11.56 23.20 -3.44
N LEU A 367 -11.84 24.23 -2.64
CA LEU A 367 -11.88 24.16 -1.18
C LEU A 367 -13.23 24.70 -0.68
N ASP A 368 -14.10 23.88 -0.10
CA ASP A 368 -15.43 24.38 0.34
C ASP A 368 -15.31 25.30 1.56
N GLU A 369 -14.51 24.92 2.56
CA GLU A 369 -14.25 25.73 3.75
C GLU A 369 -12.75 25.82 4.02
N VAL A 370 -12.26 27.05 4.23
CA VAL A 370 -10.86 27.35 4.54
C VAL A 370 -10.79 28.30 5.73
N GLY A 371 -10.09 27.92 6.80
CA GLY A 371 -9.84 28.85 7.91
C GLY A 371 -8.84 29.92 7.50
N SER A 372 -7.55 29.61 7.54
CA SER A 372 -6.49 30.55 7.15
C SER A 372 -5.57 30.02 6.05
N VAL A 373 -5.20 30.90 5.12
CA VAL A 373 -4.18 30.60 4.09
C VAL A 373 -2.90 31.41 4.29
N GLY A 374 -1.77 30.82 3.92
CA GLY A 374 -0.46 31.47 3.88
C GLY A 374 -0.28 32.44 2.71
N MET A 375 0.95 32.97 2.59
CA MET A 375 1.32 33.84 1.47
C MET A 375 1.28 33.09 0.14
N LEU A 376 1.00 33.81 -0.96
CA LEU A 376 1.06 33.26 -2.32
C LEU A 376 0.11 32.06 -2.58
N PHE A 377 -0.96 31.94 -1.80
CA PHE A 377 -2.00 30.94 -2.05
C PHE A 377 -2.58 31.08 -3.46
N GLY A 378 -2.68 29.96 -4.17
CA GLY A 378 -3.19 29.87 -5.54
C GLY A 378 -2.30 30.55 -6.59
N LYS A 379 -1.05 30.91 -6.28
CA LYS A 379 -0.19 31.64 -7.23
C LYS A 379 -0.09 30.91 -8.58
N ASP A 380 -0.29 31.63 -9.67
CA ASP A 380 -0.25 31.11 -11.05
C ASP A 380 -1.20 29.92 -11.29
N SER A 381 -2.27 29.76 -10.50
CA SER A 381 -3.26 28.69 -10.64
C SER A 381 -4.34 29.01 -11.66
N GLU A 382 -4.99 27.97 -12.18
CA GLU A 382 -6.16 28.05 -13.05
C GLU A 382 -7.38 27.43 -12.36
N TYR A 383 -8.53 28.12 -12.40
CA TYR A 383 -9.81 27.63 -11.85
C TYR A 383 -9.71 27.23 -10.36
N LEU A 384 -9.41 28.23 -9.53
CA LEU A 384 -9.39 28.07 -8.08
C LEU A 384 -10.77 28.43 -7.50
N HIS A 385 -11.38 27.52 -6.77
CA HIS A 385 -12.68 27.69 -6.15
C HIS A 385 -12.55 27.63 -4.64
N VAL A 386 -12.99 28.67 -3.94
CA VAL A 386 -13.10 28.67 -2.48
C VAL A 386 -14.52 29.02 -2.08
N GLY A 387 -15.17 28.15 -1.31
CA GLY A 387 -16.48 28.41 -0.71
C GLY A 387 -16.39 29.53 0.32
N LYS A 388 -16.02 29.17 1.54
CA LYS A 388 -15.83 30.09 2.66
C LYS A 388 -14.36 30.19 3.04
N MET A 389 -13.88 31.41 3.28
CA MET A 389 -12.54 31.69 3.77
C MET A 389 -12.58 32.60 5.02
N GLU A 390 -11.98 32.21 6.14
CA GLU A 390 -11.94 33.09 7.33
C GLU A 390 -10.84 34.17 7.19
N LYS A 391 -9.64 33.79 6.71
CA LYS A 391 -8.50 34.70 6.64
C LYS A 391 -7.59 34.45 5.44
N ALA A 392 -7.39 35.50 4.64
CA ALA A 392 -6.38 35.51 3.58
C ALA A 392 -4.99 35.98 4.05
N GLY A 393 -3.95 35.38 3.47
CA GLY A 393 -2.56 35.82 3.59
C GLY A 393 -2.18 36.95 2.63
N GLU A 394 -0.91 37.36 2.64
CA GLU A 394 -0.39 38.38 1.72
C GLU A 394 -0.15 37.83 0.30
N LYS A 395 -0.18 38.72 -0.71
CA LYS A 395 0.04 38.40 -2.13
C LYS A 395 -0.86 37.27 -2.63
N PHE A 396 -2.10 37.33 -2.19
CA PHE A 396 -3.14 36.34 -2.46
C PHE A 396 -3.50 36.32 -3.96
N LEU A 397 -3.46 35.13 -4.57
CA LEU A 397 -3.78 34.88 -5.98
C LEU A 397 -2.92 35.61 -7.00
N GLU A 398 -1.64 35.84 -6.70
CA GLU A 398 -0.73 36.48 -7.67
C GLU A 398 -0.66 35.65 -8.97
N GLY A 399 -1.02 36.27 -10.10
CA GLY A 399 -0.93 35.61 -11.41
C GLY A 399 -2.01 34.57 -11.72
N SER A 400 -2.95 34.31 -10.80
CA SER A 400 -4.00 33.30 -11.01
C SER A 400 -5.03 33.73 -12.05
N GLU A 401 -5.58 32.75 -12.78
CA GLU A 401 -6.66 32.94 -13.74
C GLU A 401 -7.91 32.15 -13.31
N GLY A 402 -9.06 32.82 -13.29
CA GLY A 402 -10.35 32.15 -13.05
C GLY A 402 -10.64 31.83 -11.58
N ALA A 403 -10.11 32.61 -10.63
CA ALA A 403 -10.36 32.37 -9.21
C ALA A 403 -11.76 32.84 -8.77
N VAL A 404 -12.50 32.01 -8.03
CA VAL A 404 -13.82 32.32 -7.48
C VAL A 404 -13.80 32.07 -5.97
N ILE A 405 -14.15 33.10 -5.19
CA ILE A 405 -14.26 33.04 -3.73
C ILE A 405 -15.62 33.60 -3.31
N PHE A 406 -16.46 32.77 -2.71
CA PHE A 406 -17.82 33.19 -2.37
C PHE A 406 -17.95 34.00 -1.11
N GLU A 407 -17.16 33.70 -0.09
CA GLU A 407 -17.22 34.42 1.17
C GLU A 407 -15.83 34.51 1.78
N ILE A 408 -15.40 35.74 2.08
CA ILE A 408 -14.19 36.00 2.87
C ILE A 408 -14.51 36.88 4.09
N GLU A 409 -14.13 36.43 5.28
CA GLU A 409 -14.36 37.21 6.51
C GLU A 409 -13.31 38.32 6.67
N HIS A 410 -12.02 37.99 6.49
CA HIS A 410 -10.92 38.95 6.59
C HIS A 410 -10.14 39.04 5.27
N SER A 411 -10.51 40.04 4.46
CA SER A 411 -9.88 40.31 3.16
C SER A 411 -8.39 40.66 3.28
N PRO A 412 -7.56 40.26 2.29
CA PRO A 412 -6.18 40.71 2.20
C PRO A 412 -6.11 42.19 1.83
N THR A 413 -4.94 42.81 2.03
CA THR A 413 -4.70 44.21 1.66
C THR A 413 -4.67 44.45 0.15
N SER A 414 -4.45 43.41 -0.66
CA SER A 414 -4.48 43.48 -2.13
C SER A 414 -4.78 42.12 -2.77
N PHE A 415 -5.57 42.13 -3.85
CA PHE A 415 -5.81 40.99 -4.73
C PHE A 415 -4.98 41.14 -6.01
N MET A 416 -4.12 40.16 -6.32
CA MET A 416 -3.19 40.23 -7.47
C MET A 416 -3.53 39.27 -8.62
N ALA A 417 -4.76 38.73 -8.65
CA ALA A 417 -5.23 37.88 -9.73
C ALA A 417 -5.52 38.66 -11.02
N THR A 418 -5.36 37.97 -12.15
CA THR A 418 -5.68 38.48 -13.50
C THR A 418 -7.19 38.50 -13.71
N ARG A 419 -7.90 37.48 -13.22
CA ARG A 419 -9.36 37.35 -13.28
C ARG A 419 -9.89 36.69 -12.00
N TYR A 420 -10.79 37.38 -11.29
CA TYR A 420 -11.35 36.86 -10.04
C TYR A 420 -12.75 37.42 -9.72
N VAL A 421 -13.51 36.68 -8.92
CA VAL A 421 -14.70 37.15 -8.18
C VAL A 421 -14.50 36.83 -6.71
N VAL A 422 -14.54 37.83 -5.83
CA VAL A 422 -14.43 37.67 -4.38
C VAL A 422 -15.57 38.42 -3.71
N ARG A 423 -16.36 37.76 -2.86
CA ARG A 423 -17.36 38.42 -2.02
C ARG A 423 -16.94 38.39 -0.56
N GLU A 424 -16.92 39.56 0.06
CA GLU A 424 -16.68 39.70 1.49
C GLU A 424 -17.94 39.37 2.30
N SER A 425 -17.75 38.97 3.56
CA SER A 425 -18.83 38.81 4.54
C SER A 425 -19.67 40.09 4.74
N SER A 426 -19.06 41.27 4.50
CA SER A 426 -19.73 42.57 4.47
C SER A 426 -20.76 42.72 3.33
N GLY A 427 -20.76 41.81 2.36
CA GLY A 427 -21.53 41.87 1.12
C GLY A 427 -20.79 42.57 -0.04
N LYS A 428 -19.61 43.16 0.20
CA LYS A 428 -18.82 43.81 -0.84
C LYS A 428 -18.29 42.78 -1.84
N ILE A 429 -18.47 43.05 -3.13
CA ILE A 429 -17.96 42.20 -4.22
C ILE A 429 -16.77 42.90 -4.88
N HIS A 430 -15.66 42.18 -4.99
CA HIS A 430 -14.48 42.56 -5.77
C HIS A 430 -14.40 41.68 -7.00
N THR A 431 -14.25 42.29 -8.18
CA THR A 431 -14.17 41.54 -9.43
C THR A 431 -13.25 42.24 -10.44
N LYS A 432 -12.53 41.43 -11.22
CA LYS A 432 -11.83 41.87 -12.44
C LYS A 432 -12.45 41.31 -13.72
N PHE A 433 -13.63 40.71 -13.61
CA PHE A 433 -14.45 40.29 -14.73
C PHE A 433 -15.42 41.40 -15.12
N SER A 434 -15.77 41.47 -16.42
CA SER A 434 -16.98 42.19 -16.82
C SER A 434 -18.22 41.54 -16.20
N ALA A 435 -19.30 42.29 -16.02
CA ALA A 435 -20.54 41.77 -15.44
C ALA A 435 -21.15 40.58 -16.24
N GLN A 436 -20.83 40.46 -17.53
CA GLN A 436 -21.22 39.30 -18.34
C GLN A 436 -20.35 38.08 -18.01
N GLN A 437 -19.03 38.27 -17.92
CA GLN A 437 -18.11 37.19 -17.55
C GLN A 437 -18.34 36.69 -16.12
N VAL A 438 -18.67 37.57 -15.16
CA VAL A 438 -19.10 37.14 -13.82
C VAL A 438 -20.31 36.22 -13.90
N ARG A 439 -21.32 36.59 -14.71
CA ARG A 439 -22.54 35.78 -14.88
C ARG A 439 -22.25 34.45 -15.55
N ASP A 440 -21.43 34.45 -16.60
CA ASP A 440 -21.08 33.24 -17.34
C ASP A 440 -20.27 32.28 -16.45
N THR A 441 -19.27 32.79 -15.71
CA THR A 441 -18.50 31.99 -14.75
C THR A 441 -19.35 31.46 -13.60
N LEU A 442 -20.23 32.27 -13.00
CA LEU A 442 -21.14 31.78 -11.96
C LEU A 442 -22.12 30.72 -12.48
N LYS A 443 -22.56 30.84 -13.74
CA LYS A 443 -23.44 29.88 -14.40
C LYS A 443 -22.72 28.57 -14.71
N GLU A 444 -21.50 28.64 -15.22
CA GLU A 444 -20.67 27.49 -15.58
C GLU A 444 -20.27 26.67 -14.35
N VAL A 445 -19.89 27.33 -13.26
CA VAL A 445 -19.37 26.66 -12.07
C VAL A 445 -20.48 26.10 -11.18
N TYR A 446 -21.61 26.80 -11.06
CA TYR A 446 -22.66 26.47 -10.07
C TYR A 446 -23.97 26.00 -10.69
N ASN A 447 -24.02 25.83 -12.01
CA ASN A 447 -25.27 25.57 -12.73
C ASN A 447 -26.36 26.60 -12.39
N PHE A 448 -25.93 27.81 -12.00
CA PHE A 448 -26.79 28.86 -11.48
C PHE A 448 -27.37 29.62 -12.67
N ASP A 449 -28.67 29.48 -12.96
CA ASP A 449 -29.32 30.28 -14.00
C ASP A 449 -29.68 31.67 -13.43
N PRO A 450 -28.96 32.75 -13.82
CA PRO A 450 -29.24 34.09 -13.29
C PRO A 450 -30.62 34.62 -13.69
N TYR A 451 -31.33 33.94 -14.61
CA TYR A 451 -32.67 34.32 -15.06
C TYR A 451 -33.83 33.72 -14.23
N GLN A 452 -33.59 32.73 -13.36
CA GLN A 452 -34.65 32.15 -12.51
C GLN A 452 -34.65 32.66 -11.06
N ASN A 453 -33.51 33.08 -10.51
CA ASN A 453 -33.41 33.63 -9.14
C ASN A 453 -32.92 35.09 -9.11
N THR A 454 -33.38 35.86 -10.10
CA THR A 454 -32.94 37.23 -10.43
C THR A 454 -33.32 38.30 -9.40
N MET A 455 -33.91 37.94 -8.25
CA MET A 455 -34.35 38.92 -7.24
C MET A 455 -33.48 38.98 -5.98
N ASP A 456 -32.72 37.95 -5.61
CA ASP A 456 -31.91 38.00 -4.39
C ASP A 456 -30.44 38.40 -4.65
N PHE A 457 -29.89 38.07 -5.83
CA PHE A 457 -28.51 38.46 -6.19
C PHE A 457 -28.41 39.87 -6.82
N LEU A 458 -29.51 40.40 -7.38
CA LEU A 458 -29.58 41.72 -8.01
C LEU A 458 -30.23 42.81 -7.15
N ASN A 459 -30.87 42.47 -6.03
CA ASN A 459 -31.33 43.47 -5.04
C ASN A 459 -30.28 43.82 -3.97
N ILE A 460 -29.11 43.18 -3.99
CA ILE A 460 -27.95 43.62 -3.20
C ILE A 460 -27.29 44.71 -4.04
N GLY A 461 -27.60 45.96 -3.69
CA GLY A 461 -27.37 47.15 -4.50
C GLY A 461 -26.05 47.13 -5.26
N MET A 462 -26.14 47.37 -6.58
CA MET A 462 -24.99 47.81 -7.37
C MET A 462 -24.35 48.99 -6.64
N PRO A 463 -23.11 48.88 -6.12
CA PRO A 463 -22.34 50.07 -5.86
C PRO A 463 -22.16 50.75 -7.21
N GLU A 464 -22.26 52.08 -7.23
CA GLU A 464 -21.83 52.86 -8.38
C GLU A 464 -20.46 52.34 -8.81
N VAL A 465 -20.40 51.80 -10.03
CA VAL A 465 -19.15 51.51 -10.71
C VAL A 465 -18.57 52.88 -11.06
N GLU A 466 -17.77 53.47 -10.16
CA GLU A 466 -16.89 54.55 -10.56
C GLU A 466 -15.91 53.99 -11.59
N ALA A 467 -15.89 54.64 -12.76
CA ALA A 467 -15.11 54.28 -13.93
C ALA A 467 -13.61 54.48 -13.74
#